data_AF-A0A9X1ZZ69-F1
#
_entry.id   AF-A0A9X1ZZ69-F1
#
_cell.length_a   1.000
_cell.length_b   1.000
_cell.length_c   1.000
_cell.angle_alpha   90.00
_cell.angle_beta   90.00
_cell.angle_gamma   90.00
#
_symmetry.space_group_name_H-M   'P 1'
#
loop_
_entity.id
_entity.type
_entity.pdbx_description
1 polymer ?
#
loop_
_entity_poly.entity_id
_entity_poly.type
_entity_poly.pdbx_seq_one_letter_code
_entity_poly.pdbx_strand_id
1 'polypeptide(L)' 'MAERACILRLDRTTAGGTVLEGIEDAGVDERGMSYLGARVQRPACGTVGRIEGRPT' A
#
# COMPACT_ATOMS: atom_id res chain seq x y z
N MET A 1 -3.91 -15.46 14.75
CA MET A 1 -3.71 -15.45 13.29
C MET A 1 -3.89 -14.00 12.85
N ALA A 2 -2.83 -13.26 12.54
CA ALA A 2 -3.00 -11.92 11.99
C ALA A 2 -3.44 -12.08 10.54
N GLU A 3 -4.65 -11.64 10.22
CA GLU A 3 -5.20 -11.70 8.88
C GLU A 3 -4.22 -11.01 7.91
N ARG A 4 -3.73 -11.75 6.91
CA ARG A 4 -2.90 -11.19 5.85
C ARG A 4 -3.84 -10.64 4.79
N ALA A 5 -4.07 -9.34 4.80
CA ALA A 5 -4.77 -8.67 3.73
C ALA A 5 -3.80 -8.38 2.57
N CYS A 6 -4.26 -8.59 1.33
CA CYS A 6 -3.58 -8.05 0.15
C CYS A 6 -3.63 -6.53 0.20
N ILE A 7 -2.53 -5.86 -0.15
CA ILE A 7 -2.48 -4.41 -0.26
C ILE A 7 -2.53 -4.07 -1.74
N LEU A 8 -3.52 -3.29 -2.15
CA LEU A 8 -3.73 -2.84 -3.52
C LEU A 8 -3.40 -1.35 -3.68
N ARG A 9 -3.10 -0.94 -4.93
CA ARG A 9 -3.04 0.47 -5.30
C ARG A 9 -4.35 1.16 -4.92
N LEU A 10 -4.25 2.36 -4.35
CA LEU A 10 -5.34 3.19 -3.82
C LEU A 10 -5.93 2.74 -2.47
N ASP A 11 -5.45 1.65 -1.88
CA ASP A 11 -5.88 1.28 -0.54
C ASP A 11 -5.52 2.35 0.49
N ARG A 12 -6.37 2.42 1.53
CA ARG A 12 -6.20 3.33 2.66
C ARG A 12 -5.57 2.57 3.82
N THR A 13 -4.43 3.04 4.29
CA THR A 13 -3.81 2.49 5.51
C THR A 13 -4.63 2.88 6.74
N THR A 14 -4.47 2.15 7.83
CA THR A 14 -5.13 2.47 9.12
C THR A 14 -4.74 3.84 9.67
N ALA A 15 -3.58 4.36 9.27
CA ALA A 15 -3.12 5.72 9.58
C ALA A 15 -3.64 6.79 8.59
N GLY A 16 -4.56 6.44 7.68
CA GLY A 16 -5.19 7.34 6.71
C GLY A 16 -4.32 7.68 5.48
N GLY A 17 -3.21 6.97 5.27
CA GLY A 17 -2.38 7.13 4.07
C GLY A 17 -2.98 6.42 2.86
N THR A 18 -2.62 6.85 1.65
CA THR A 18 -3.07 6.22 0.40
C THR A 18 -1.89 5.57 -0.30
N VAL A 19 -2.04 4.30 -0.69
CA VAL A 19 -1.02 3.56 -1.46
C VAL A 19 -1.03 4.02 -2.92
N LEU A 20 0.11 4.45 -3.43
CA LEU A 20 0.21 5.08 -4.76
C LEU A 20 0.62 4.11 -5.87
N GLU A 21 1.30 3.03 -5.50
CA GLU A 21 1.96 2.14 -6.45
C GLU A 21 1.43 0.72 -6.33
N GLY A 22 1.28 0.07 -7.48
CA GLY A 22 0.96 -1.33 -7.61
C GLY A 22 1.42 -1.84 -8.97
N ILE A 23 1.65 -3.14 -9.05
CA ILE A 23 1.96 -3.85 -10.30
C ILE A 23 0.65 -4.01 -11.06
N GLU A 24 0.60 -3.44 -12.26
CA GLU A 24 -0.56 -3.58 -13.16
C GLU A 24 -0.81 -5.05 -13.49
N ASP A 25 -2.07 -5.41 -13.69
CA ASP A 25 -2.52 -6.79 -13.98
C ASP A 25 -2.17 -7.87 -12.93
N ALA A 26 -1.59 -7.50 -11.78
CA ALA A 26 -1.24 -8.42 -10.70
C ALA A 26 -2.21 -8.35 -9.49
N GLY A 27 -3.18 -7.45 -9.53
CA GLY A 27 -4.15 -7.21 -8.45
C GLY A 27 -5.50 -7.89 -8.66
N VAL A 28 -6.38 -7.70 -7.68
CA VAL A 28 -7.81 -7.97 -7.87
C VAL A 28 -8.40 -6.72 -8.51
N ASP A 29 -9.13 -6.88 -9.62
CA ASP A 29 -9.69 -5.77 -10.41
C ASP A 29 -8.61 -4.91 -11.12
N GLU A 30 -8.96 -3.73 -11.63
CA GLU A 30 -8.04 -2.75 -12.24
C GLU A 30 -7.03 -2.15 -11.24
N ARG A 31 -7.11 -2.55 -9.96
CA ARG A 31 -6.25 -2.08 -8.88
C ARG A 31 -5.09 -3.04 -8.69
N GLY A 32 -3.96 -2.71 -9.32
CA GLY A 32 -2.72 -3.47 -9.23
C GLY A 32 -2.24 -3.75 -7.79
N MET A 33 -1.59 -4.90 -7.60
CA MET A 33 -1.08 -5.36 -6.30
C MET A 33 0.14 -4.54 -5.86
N SER A 34 0.15 -4.04 -4.62
CA SER A 34 1.30 -3.31 -4.08
C SER A 34 2.41 -4.25 -3.59
N TYR A 35 3.59 -3.68 -3.39
CA TYR A 35 4.83 -4.41 -3.09
C TYR A 35 5.65 -3.70 -2.02
N LEU A 36 6.64 -4.38 -1.43
CA LEU A 36 7.58 -3.76 -0.50
C LEU A 36 8.35 -2.65 -1.21
N GLY A 37 8.38 -1.45 -0.62
CA GLY A 37 8.94 -0.24 -1.21
C GLY A 37 7.90 0.64 -1.91
N ALA A 38 6.69 0.15 -2.17
CA ALA A 38 5.62 0.94 -2.79
C ALA A 38 5.32 2.19 -1.95
N ARG A 39 5.15 3.34 -2.64
CA ARG A 39 4.91 4.64 -2.01
C ARG A 39 3.53 4.71 -1.35
N VAL A 40 3.50 5.36 -0.19
CA VAL A 40 2.27 5.68 0.56
C VAL A 40 2.27 7.16 0.91
N GLN A 41 1.25 7.90 0.50
CA GLN A 41 1.14 9.33 0.83
C GLN A 41 0.22 9.55 2.03
N ARG A 42 0.67 10.30 3.02
CA ARG A 42 -0.23 10.84 4.04
C ARG A 42 -0.89 12.13 3.55
N PRO A 43 -2.23 12.18 3.41
CA PRO A 43 -2.93 13.37 2.91
C PRO A 43 -2.85 14.56 3.87
N ALA A 44 -2.74 14.32 5.19
CA ALA A 44 -2.72 15.39 6.18
C ALA A 44 -1.47 16.28 6.12
N CYS A 45 -0.32 15.74 5.71
CA CYS A 45 0.96 16.45 5.69
C CYS A 45 1.73 16.32 4.37
N GLY A 46 1.18 15.59 3.39
CA GLY A 46 1.80 15.35 2.08
C GLY A 46 3.01 14.43 2.09
N THR A 47 3.50 13.99 3.25
CA THR A 47 4.68 13.13 3.36
C THR A 47 4.47 11.79 2.67
N VAL A 48 5.50 11.33 1.97
CA VAL A 48 5.52 10.03 1.30
C VAL A 48 6.40 9.06 2.09
N GLY A 49 5.80 7.97 2.57
CA GLY A 49 6.48 6.81 3.14
C GLY A 49 6.52 5.65 2.16
N ARG A 50 6.99 4.50 2.63
CA ARG A 50 7.06 3.24 1.87
C ARG A 50 6.49 2.08 2.67
N ILE A 51 5.95 1.08 1.98
CA ILE A 51 5.58 -0.20 2.60
C ILE A 51 6.86 -0.95 2.95
N GLU A 52 7.05 -1.30 4.21
CA GLU A 52 8.21 -2.04 4.67
C GLU A 52 7.80 -3.40 5.25
N GLY A 53 8.66 -4.39 5.05
CA GLY A 53 8.52 -5.67 5.73
C GLY A 53 8.78 -5.48 7.22
N ARG A 54 8.08 -6.21 8.07
CA ARG A 54 8.40 -6.20 9.50
C ARG A 54 9.79 -6.82 9.68
N PRO A 55 10.76 -6.12 10.31
CA PRO A 55 12.06 -6.71 10.60
C PRO A 55 11.87 -7.91 11.52
N THR A 56 12.51 -9.02 11.17
CA THR A 56 12.55 -10.28 11.93
C THR A 56 13.46 -10.18 13.12
#